data_AF-A0A953TXE7-F1
#
_entry.id   AF-A0A953TXE7-F1
#
_cell.length_a   1.000
_cell.length_b   1.000
_cell.length_c   1.000
_cell.angle_alpha   90.00
_cell.angle_beta   90.00
_cell.angle_gamma   90.00
#
_symmetry.space_group_name_H-M   'P 1'
#
loop_
_entity.id
_entity.type
_entity.pdbx_description
1 polymer ?
#
loop_
_entity_poly.entity_id
_entity_poly.type
_entity_poly.pdbx_seq_one_letter_code
_entity_poly.pdbx_strand_id
1 'polypeptide(L)'
;MTKEWVVTQARSALEGYTLQARQTPENLKNVIRRVATMPGERQVLLVSDGFLPLEMRSLLGDAIDRALRAQVMISALDAKGLVVISRTADASRRYFPGIELAALYDLFDAARESAASGVLGEIADSTGGQFFHNNNDLDAGFQKVLASPEVIYTLTFSPQNLKYNGAFHSIKVELVNRNGLTVQARKGYFAPAGLLDRKKQAEEEIQQAAFSREEINELTLGVQTQFFKTSAEDARITVVAHLDASTLAFRDESGLHITSISFVTLLFDRDGNLITGNQKDVDLRLGDPALAHVRQSGITVKIPLKVKVGAYTVRVVARGSEGGQLAALSKPVEIPF
;
A
#
# COMPACT_ATOMS: atom_id res chain seq x y z
N MET A 1 -17.10 35.02 -29.12
CA MET A 1 -16.38 33.84 -28.59
C MET A 1 -16.79 32.65 -29.43
N THR A 2 -15.89 31.99 -30.16
CA THR A 2 -16.25 30.85 -31.02
C THR A 2 -16.30 29.56 -30.22
N LYS A 3 -17.15 28.60 -30.60
CA LYS A 3 -17.26 27.28 -29.95
C LYS A 3 -15.91 26.56 -29.88
N GLU A 4 -15.11 26.68 -30.94
CA GLU A 4 -13.78 26.09 -31.05
C GLU A 4 -12.80 26.65 -30.01
N TRP A 5 -12.82 27.96 -29.78
CA TRP A 5 -12.02 28.60 -28.73
C TRP A 5 -12.39 28.06 -27.34
N VAL A 6 -13.69 27.91 -27.04
CA VAL A 6 -14.17 27.38 -25.75
C VAL A 6 -13.71 25.94 -25.55
N VAL A 7 -13.79 25.10 -26.58
CA VAL A 7 -13.34 23.69 -26.51
C VAL A 7 -11.82 23.60 -26.29
N THR A 8 -11.03 24.43 -26.98
CA THR A 8 -9.57 24.47 -26.80
C THR A 8 -9.19 24.90 -25.38
N GLN A 9 -9.84 25.93 -24.83
CA GLN A 9 -9.61 26.36 -23.45
C GLN A 9 -10.00 25.29 -22.44
N ALA A 10 -11.14 24.61 -22.65
CA ALA A 10 -11.57 23.51 -21.78
C ALA A 10 -10.59 22.33 -21.78
N ARG A 11 -10.03 21.96 -22.94
CA ARG A 11 -9.00 20.92 -23.05
C ARG A 11 -7.72 21.30 -22.31
N SER A 12 -7.23 22.52 -22.52
CA SER A 12 -6.02 23.00 -21.84
C SER A 12 -6.20 23.03 -20.31
N ALA A 13 -7.37 23.46 -19.82
CA ALA A 13 -7.69 23.43 -18.39
C ALA A 13 -7.75 22.00 -17.84
N LEU A 14 -8.33 21.05 -18.60
CA LEU A 14 -8.39 19.64 -18.21
C LEU A 14 -7.01 18.98 -18.17
N GLU A 15 -6.14 19.28 -19.13
CA GLU A 15 -4.76 18.78 -19.17
C GLU A 15 -3.95 19.31 -17.97
N GLY A 16 -4.02 20.62 -17.71
CA GLY A 16 -3.37 21.24 -16.55
C GLY A 16 -3.88 20.65 -15.23
N TYR A 17 -5.20 20.46 -15.12
CA TYR A 17 -5.82 19.81 -13.98
C TYR A 17 -5.31 18.37 -13.78
N THR A 18 -5.29 17.57 -14.84
CA THR A 18 -4.86 16.17 -14.79
C THR A 18 -3.40 16.05 -14.35
N LEU A 19 -2.53 16.95 -14.84
CA LEU A 19 -1.13 17.00 -14.42
C LEU A 19 -0.98 17.31 -12.93
N GLN A 20 -1.71 18.30 -12.41
CA GLN A 20 -1.67 18.65 -10.99
C GLN A 20 -2.26 17.55 -10.12
N ALA A 21 -3.43 17.02 -10.50
CA ALA A 21 -4.10 15.97 -9.75
C ALA A 21 -3.19 14.73 -9.63
N ARG A 22 -2.45 14.35 -10.68
CA ARG A 22 -1.50 13.23 -10.66
C ARG A 22 -0.37 13.39 -9.65
N GLN A 23 0.02 14.61 -9.32
CA GLN A 23 1.10 14.84 -8.35
C GLN A 23 0.69 14.46 -6.93
N THR A 24 -0.59 14.62 -6.56
CA THR A 24 -1.08 14.31 -5.20
C THR A 24 -0.84 12.85 -4.79
N PRO A 25 -1.31 11.82 -5.51
CA PRO A 25 -1.06 10.42 -5.15
C PRO A 25 0.42 10.05 -5.22
N GLU A 26 1.19 10.60 -6.16
CA GLU A 26 2.64 10.35 -6.25
C GLU A 26 3.41 10.94 -5.05
N ASN A 27 3.09 12.19 -4.68
CA ASN A 27 3.66 12.81 -3.49
C ASN A 27 3.25 12.06 -2.23
N LEU A 28 1.99 11.61 -2.16
CA LEU A 28 1.51 10.80 -1.06
C LEU A 28 2.30 9.49 -0.95
N LYS A 29 2.56 8.78 -2.07
CA LYS A 29 3.44 7.59 -2.09
C LYS A 29 4.83 7.90 -1.53
N ASN A 30 5.40 9.05 -1.85
CA ASN A 30 6.71 9.47 -1.33
C ASN A 30 6.68 9.71 0.17
N VAL A 31 5.64 10.39 0.69
CA VAL A 31 5.44 10.60 2.13
C VAL A 31 5.27 9.27 2.85
N ILE A 32 4.39 8.38 2.35
CA ILE A 32 4.18 7.03 2.90
C ILE A 32 5.52 6.28 2.97
N ARG A 33 6.36 6.34 1.92
CA ARG A 33 7.68 5.67 1.90
C ARG A 33 8.57 6.14 3.03
N ARG A 34 8.57 7.45 3.31
CA ARG A 34 9.42 8.02 4.35
C ARG A 34 8.90 7.64 5.74
N VAL A 35 7.59 7.81 5.96
CA VAL A 35 6.93 7.49 7.23
C VAL A 35 7.00 6.00 7.54
N ALA A 36 6.93 5.13 6.54
CA ALA A 36 7.03 3.67 6.69
C ALA A 36 8.33 3.21 7.40
N THR A 37 9.39 4.01 7.36
CA THR A 37 10.68 3.64 8.01
C THR A 37 10.77 4.08 9.48
N MET A 38 9.76 4.78 9.98
CA MET A 38 9.69 5.24 11.36
C MET A 38 9.11 4.15 12.28
N PRO A 39 9.60 4.03 13.53
CA PRO A 39 9.04 3.09 14.49
C PRO A 39 7.70 3.59 15.05
N GLY A 40 6.85 2.65 15.47
CA GLY A 40 5.59 2.93 16.17
C GLY A 40 4.39 3.15 15.25
N GLU A 41 3.34 3.74 15.79
CA GLU A 41 2.13 4.09 15.03
C GLU A 41 2.44 5.20 14.02
N ARG A 42 2.07 4.95 12.76
CA ARG A 42 2.39 5.82 11.63
C ARG A 42 1.11 6.43 11.09
N GLN A 43 1.00 7.74 11.22
CA GLN A 43 -0.14 8.49 10.71
C GLN A 43 0.31 9.61 9.77
N VAL A 44 -0.46 9.82 8.71
CA VAL A 44 -0.34 10.94 7.78
C VAL A 44 -1.66 11.71 7.80
N LEU A 45 -1.59 13.03 7.89
CA LEU A 45 -2.75 13.90 7.67
C LEU A 45 -2.65 14.54 6.29
N LEU A 46 -3.61 14.24 5.42
CA LEU A 46 -3.78 14.88 4.12
C LEU A 46 -4.73 16.07 4.25
N VAL A 47 -4.18 17.28 4.15
CA VAL A 47 -4.97 18.52 4.04
C VAL A 47 -5.10 18.88 2.57
N SER A 48 -6.33 18.95 2.05
CA SER A 48 -6.56 19.15 0.62
C SER A 48 -7.98 19.67 0.35
N ASP A 49 -8.17 20.41 -0.74
CA ASP A 49 -9.49 20.78 -1.27
C ASP A 49 -10.19 19.61 -2.00
N GLY A 50 -9.51 18.47 -2.11
CA GLY A 50 -9.96 17.31 -2.87
C GLY A 50 -9.64 17.44 -4.36
N PHE A 51 -9.84 16.33 -5.08
CA PHE A 51 -9.60 16.27 -6.52
C PHE A 51 -10.45 15.17 -7.16
N LEU A 52 -10.85 15.39 -8.41
CA LEU A 52 -11.50 14.44 -9.28
C LEU A 52 -10.46 13.39 -9.70
N PRO A 53 -10.69 12.11 -9.38
CA PRO A 53 -9.75 11.03 -9.68
C PRO A 53 -9.93 10.55 -11.13
N LEU A 54 -9.93 11.48 -12.10
CA LEU A 54 -10.10 11.20 -13.52
C LEU A 54 -8.95 10.32 -14.00
N GLU A 55 -9.25 9.09 -14.44
CA GLU A 55 -8.27 8.10 -14.90
C GLU A 55 -7.15 7.72 -13.89
N MET A 56 -7.22 8.25 -12.67
CA MET A 56 -6.17 8.13 -11.65
C MET A 56 -6.56 7.17 -10.52
N ARG A 57 -7.68 6.45 -10.66
CA ARG A 57 -8.13 5.49 -9.65
C ARG A 57 -7.10 4.40 -9.36
N SER A 58 -6.37 3.94 -10.37
CA SER A 58 -5.27 2.99 -10.18
C SER A 58 -4.12 3.61 -9.37
N LEU A 59 -3.67 4.82 -9.71
CA LEU A 59 -2.63 5.53 -8.94
C LEU A 59 -3.04 5.78 -7.48
N LEU A 60 -4.32 6.12 -7.24
CA LEU A 60 -4.89 6.28 -5.91
C LEU A 60 -4.90 4.95 -5.15
N GLY A 61 -5.36 3.88 -5.81
CA GLY A 61 -5.34 2.52 -5.29
C GLY A 61 -3.94 2.07 -4.88
N ASP A 62 -2.94 2.32 -5.73
CA ASP A 62 -1.53 2.00 -5.44
C ASP A 62 -1.04 2.75 -4.19
N ALA A 63 -1.38 4.04 -4.05
CA ALA A 63 -1.01 4.83 -2.88
C ALA A 63 -1.66 4.29 -1.60
N ILE A 64 -2.95 3.93 -1.66
CA ILE A 64 -3.71 3.35 -0.54
C ILE A 64 -3.15 1.98 -0.16
N ASP A 65 -2.93 1.10 -1.12
CA ASP A 65 -2.41 -0.25 -0.87
C ASP A 65 -0.99 -0.20 -0.29
N ARG A 66 -0.18 0.76 -0.75
CA ARG A 66 1.15 1.01 -0.19
C ARG A 66 1.09 1.51 1.25
N ALA A 67 0.14 2.39 1.58
CA ALA A 67 -0.08 2.83 2.95
C ALA A 67 -0.47 1.67 3.85
N LEU A 68 -1.40 0.82 3.41
CA LEU A 68 -1.88 -0.34 4.15
C LEU A 68 -0.76 -1.35 4.44
N ARG A 69 0.06 -1.69 3.44
CA ARG A 69 1.20 -2.61 3.61
C ARG A 69 2.26 -2.07 4.55
N ALA A 70 2.45 -0.75 4.55
CA ALA A 70 3.33 -0.06 5.46
C ALA A 70 2.65 0.28 6.80
N GLN A 71 1.43 -0.22 7.07
CA GLN A 71 0.61 0.10 8.24
C GLN A 71 0.59 1.61 8.57
N VAL A 72 0.47 2.44 7.53
CA VAL A 72 0.32 3.89 7.64
C VAL A 72 -1.15 4.24 7.55
N MET A 73 -1.70 4.82 8.61
CA MET A 73 -3.04 5.39 8.62
C MET A 73 -3.00 6.77 7.96
N ILE A 74 -3.92 7.04 7.04
CA ILE A 74 -4.07 8.36 6.43
C ILE A 74 -5.40 8.94 6.88
N SER A 75 -5.36 10.03 7.64
CA SER A 75 -6.56 10.86 7.86
C SER A 75 -6.58 11.99 6.84
N ALA A 76 -7.76 12.54 6.55
CA ALA A 76 -7.91 13.66 5.65
C ALA A 76 -8.71 14.80 6.29
N LEU A 77 -8.38 16.03 5.89
CA LEU A 77 -9.09 17.24 6.27
C LEU A 77 -9.37 18.05 4.99
N ASP A 78 -10.65 18.33 4.75
CA ASP A 78 -11.09 19.17 3.63
C ASP A 78 -10.78 20.63 3.94
N ALA A 79 -9.80 21.18 3.22
CA ALA A 79 -9.31 22.54 3.45
C ALA A 79 -10.34 23.62 3.06
N LYS A 80 -11.37 23.28 2.27
CA LYS A 80 -12.45 24.21 1.93
C LYS A 80 -13.40 24.49 3.09
N GLY A 81 -13.40 23.64 4.12
CA GLY A 81 -14.32 23.75 5.26
C GLY A 81 -15.78 23.47 4.88
N LEU A 82 -16.70 24.35 5.27
CA LEU A 82 -18.12 24.28 4.93
C LEU A 82 -18.37 24.85 3.52
N VAL A 83 -18.76 23.99 2.59
CA VAL A 83 -19.07 24.40 1.21
C VAL A 83 -20.57 24.63 1.05
N VAL A 84 -20.94 25.85 0.63
CA VAL A 84 -22.32 26.21 0.30
C VAL A 84 -22.44 26.36 -1.22
N ILE A 85 -23.31 25.57 -1.83
CA ILE A 85 -23.50 25.55 -3.29
C ILE A 85 -24.80 26.27 -3.63
N SER A 86 -24.67 27.50 -4.12
CA SER A 86 -25.81 28.26 -4.65
C SER A 86 -25.33 29.36 -5.60
N ARG A 87 -25.64 29.21 -6.88
CA ARG A 87 -25.31 30.25 -7.89
C ARG A 87 -26.24 31.44 -7.89
N THR A 88 -27.33 31.41 -7.14
CA THR A 88 -28.26 32.53 -6.95
C THR A 88 -27.97 33.34 -5.68
N ALA A 89 -27.20 32.79 -4.74
CA ALA A 89 -26.87 33.43 -3.47
C ALA A 89 -25.35 33.64 -3.26
N ASP A 90 -24.53 33.40 -4.28
CA ASP A 90 -23.08 33.62 -4.23
C ASP A 90 -22.74 35.11 -4.41
N ALA A 91 -22.50 35.80 -3.29
CA ALA A 91 -22.19 37.22 -3.24
C ALA A 91 -20.85 37.59 -3.92
N SER A 92 -20.00 36.62 -4.26
CA SER A 92 -18.76 36.87 -5.02
C SER A 92 -19.01 37.08 -6.52
N ARG A 93 -20.21 36.77 -7.01
CA ARG A 93 -20.55 36.84 -8.43
C ARG A 93 -21.32 38.10 -8.78
N ARG A 94 -20.94 38.70 -9.92
CA ARG A 94 -21.62 39.88 -10.50
C ARG A 94 -22.83 39.53 -11.36
N TYR A 95 -22.96 38.26 -11.76
CA TYR A 95 -24.02 37.78 -12.63
C TYR A 95 -24.67 36.55 -12.00
N PHE A 96 -25.99 36.64 -11.86
CA PHE A 96 -26.84 35.55 -11.42
C PHE A 96 -27.58 34.99 -12.64
N PRO A 97 -27.39 33.72 -13.01
CA PRO A 97 -28.19 33.10 -14.04
C PRO A 97 -29.66 33.04 -13.60
N GLY A 98 -30.60 32.98 -14.56
CA GLY A 98 -32.01 32.73 -14.25
C GLY A 98 -32.20 31.42 -13.48
N ILE A 99 -33.27 31.33 -12.68
CA ILE A 99 -33.49 30.27 -11.68
C ILE A 99 -33.29 28.85 -12.24
N GLU A 100 -33.87 28.54 -13.41
CA GLU A 100 -33.76 27.21 -14.01
C GLU A 100 -32.30 26.84 -14.37
N LEU A 101 -31.57 27.79 -14.96
CA LEU A 101 -30.18 27.59 -15.33
C LEU A 101 -29.26 27.54 -14.10
N ALA A 102 -29.58 28.31 -13.06
CA ALA A 102 -28.88 28.25 -11.79
C ALA A 102 -29.03 26.87 -11.13
N ALA A 103 -30.25 26.33 -11.07
CA ALA A 103 -30.51 25.01 -10.50
C ALA A 103 -29.74 23.90 -11.24
N LEU A 104 -29.68 23.98 -12.57
CA LEU A 104 -28.88 23.04 -13.36
C LEU A 104 -27.39 23.13 -13.03
N TYR A 105 -26.84 24.34 -12.89
CA TYR A 105 -25.45 24.51 -12.51
C TYR A 105 -25.15 24.07 -11.08
N ASP A 106 -26.05 24.34 -10.12
CA ASP A 106 -25.89 23.92 -8.73
C ASP A 106 -25.81 22.39 -8.63
N LEU A 107 -26.61 21.67 -9.42
CA LEU A 107 -26.54 20.20 -9.53
C LEU A 107 -25.15 19.74 -10.00
N PHE A 108 -24.59 20.38 -11.03
CA PHE A 108 -23.25 20.05 -11.52
C PHE A 108 -22.15 20.39 -10.52
N ASP A 109 -22.23 21.56 -9.87
CA ASP A 109 -21.27 21.97 -8.86
C ASP A 109 -21.33 21.02 -7.64
N ALA A 110 -22.52 20.58 -7.22
CA ALA A 110 -22.69 19.58 -6.16
C ALA A 110 -22.10 18.22 -6.52
N ALA A 111 -22.31 17.75 -7.76
CA ALA A 111 -21.71 16.50 -8.21
C ALA A 111 -20.17 16.57 -8.26
N ARG A 112 -19.63 17.71 -8.73
CA ARG A 112 -18.17 17.95 -8.75
C ARG A 112 -17.58 18.01 -7.35
N GLU A 113 -18.23 18.72 -6.45
CA GLU A 113 -17.82 18.86 -5.06
C GLU A 113 -17.80 17.50 -4.36
N SER A 114 -18.90 16.74 -4.47
CA SER A 114 -19.00 15.39 -3.93
C SER A 114 -17.92 14.46 -4.48
N ALA A 115 -17.63 14.52 -5.78
CA ALA A 115 -16.59 13.69 -6.38
C ALA A 115 -15.17 14.10 -5.93
N ALA A 116 -14.90 15.39 -5.77
CA ALA A 116 -13.58 15.90 -5.38
C ALA A 116 -13.29 15.64 -3.89
N SER A 117 -14.24 15.99 -3.02
CA SER A 117 -14.15 15.78 -1.56
C SER A 117 -14.23 14.28 -1.22
N GLY A 118 -15.05 13.52 -1.95
CA GLY A 118 -15.21 12.08 -1.76
C GLY A 118 -13.93 11.26 -1.91
N VAL A 119 -12.95 11.73 -2.71
CA VAL A 119 -11.63 11.09 -2.80
C VAL A 119 -10.86 11.13 -1.49
N LEU A 120 -10.97 12.21 -0.73
CA LEU A 120 -10.32 12.33 0.57
C LEU A 120 -10.93 11.35 1.57
N GLY A 121 -12.25 11.22 1.57
CA GLY A 121 -12.96 10.18 2.31
C GLY A 121 -12.55 8.77 1.89
N GLU A 122 -12.42 8.52 0.58
CA GLU A 122 -11.96 7.23 0.04
C GLU A 122 -10.56 6.86 0.55
N ILE A 123 -9.60 7.79 0.54
CA ILE A 123 -8.24 7.58 1.07
C ILE A 123 -8.30 7.29 2.58
N ALA A 124 -9.05 8.11 3.32
CA ALA A 124 -9.10 8.03 4.77
C ALA A 124 -9.72 6.71 5.24
N ASP A 125 -10.93 6.41 4.76
CA ASP A 125 -11.63 5.17 5.08
C ASP A 125 -10.83 3.95 4.67
N SER A 126 -10.13 4.00 3.54
CA SER A 126 -9.38 2.85 3.04
C SER A 126 -8.13 2.52 3.85
N THR A 127 -7.63 3.44 4.67
CA THR A 127 -6.45 3.26 5.53
C THR A 127 -6.78 3.27 7.03
N GLY A 128 -8.07 3.31 7.38
CA GLY A 128 -8.54 3.35 8.75
C GLY A 128 -8.45 4.72 9.43
N GLY A 129 -8.14 5.78 8.67
CA GLY A 129 -8.09 7.16 9.17
C GLY A 129 -9.42 7.89 8.99
N GLN A 130 -9.52 9.07 9.60
CA GLN A 130 -10.76 9.86 9.65
C GLN A 130 -10.78 10.95 8.58
N PHE A 131 -11.99 11.27 8.08
CA PHE A 131 -12.20 12.41 7.20
C PHE A 131 -12.99 13.50 7.89
N PHE A 132 -12.39 14.69 8.03
CA PHE A 132 -13.06 15.89 8.53
C PHE A 132 -13.41 16.82 7.36
N HIS A 133 -14.69 17.13 7.20
CA HIS A 133 -15.18 17.91 6.07
C HIS A 133 -16.46 18.65 6.43
N ASN A 134 -16.87 19.59 5.56
CA ASN A 134 -18.13 20.31 5.68
C ASN A 134 -18.29 21.06 7.02
N ASN A 135 -17.19 21.58 7.55
CA ASN A 135 -17.13 22.31 8.81
C ASN A 135 -15.97 23.32 8.79
N ASN A 136 -16.21 24.53 9.33
CA ASN A 136 -15.21 25.60 9.38
C ASN A 136 -14.37 25.58 10.66
N ASP A 137 -14.68 24.73 11.64
CA ASP A 137 -13.86 24.52 12.82
C ASP A 137 -12.70 23.57 12.51
N LEU A 138 -11.72 24.09 11.77
CA LEU A 138 -10.55 23.32 11.35
C LEU A 138 -9.67 22.91 12.53
N ASP A 139 -9.65 23.70 13.61
CA ASP A 139 -8.91 23.37 14.83
C ASP A 139 -9.48 22.10 15.49
N ALA A 140 -10.81 22.03 15.65
CA ALA A 140 -11.47 20.80 16.08
C ALA A 140 -11.24 19.65 15.08
N GLY A 141 -11.19 19.96 13.78
CA GLY A 141 -10.82 19.03 12.73
C GLY A 141 -9.45 18.39 12.97
N PHE A 142 -8.40 19.21 13.14
CA PHE A 142 -7.04 18.75 13.44
C PHE A 142 -6.99 17.89 14.71
N GLN A 143 -7.63 18.34 15.79
CA GLN A 143 -7.67 17.58 17.04
C GLN A 143 -8.33 16.21 16.84
N LYS A 144 -9.43 16.15 16.09
CA LYS A 144 -10.18 14.92 15.86
C LYS A 144 -9.43 13.93 14.97
N VAL A 145 -8.84 14.40 13.88
CA VAL A 145 -8.20 13.53 12.88
C VAL A 145 -6.81 13.06 13.29
N LEU A 146 -6.12 13.79 14.17
CA LEU A 146 -4.82 13.42 14.73
C LEU A 146 -4.94 12.64 16.06
N ALA A 147 -6.16 12.46 16.58
CA ALA A 147 -6.35 11.63 17.76
C ALA A 147 -6.02 10.17 17.43
N SER A 148 -5.06 9.59 18.14
CA SER A 148 -4.74 8.17 18.02
C SER A 148 -5.96 7.33 18.45
N PRO A 149 -6.33 6.29 17.69
CA PRO A 149 -7.33 5.33 18.14
C PRO A 149 -6.84 4.62 19.41
N GLU A 150 -7.77 4.31 20.32
CA GLU A 150 -7.43 3.63 21.59
C GLU A 150 -6.90 2.22 21.37
N VAL A 151 -7.36 1.53 20.31
CA VAL A 151 -6.91 0.18 19.93
C VAL A 151 -6.91 0.03 18.41
N ILE A 152 -5.83 -0.54 17.86
CA ILE A 152 -5.71 -0.88 16.43
C ILE A 152 -5.63 -2.40 16.27
N TYR A 153 -6.44 -2.95 15.37
CA TYR A 153 -6.35 -4.35 14.95
C TYR A 153 -5.97 -4.43 13.48
N THR A 154 -5.02 -5.31 13.15
CA THR A 154 -4.72 -5.68 11.76
C THR A 154 -5.40 -7.01 11.45
N LEU A 155 -6.28 -7.01 10.45
CA LEU A 155 -6.97 -8.19 9.95
C LEU A 155 -6.54 -8.44 8.51
N THR A 156 -6.06 -9.65 8.23
CA THR A 156 -5.64 -10.06 6.89
C THR A 156 -6.59 -11.14 6.37
N PHE A 157 -7.00 -11.01 5.11
CA PHE A 157 -7.74 -12.05 4.40
C PHE A 157 -7.17 -12.20 2.99
N SER A 158 -7.31 -13.40 2.42
CA SER A 158 -6.92 -13.68 1.04
C SER A 158 -8.14 -14.16 0.25
N PRO A 159 -8.60 -13.43 -0.80
CA PRO A 159 -9.75 -13.83 -1.58
C PRO A 159 -9.46 -15.09 -2.40
N GLN A 160 -10.29 -16.11 -2.24
CA GLN A 160 -10.24 -17.30 -3.11
C GLN A 160 -10.74 -16.93 -4.52
N ASN A 161 -10.01 -17.34 -5.56
CA ASN A 161 -10.38 -17.14 -6.97
C ASN A 161 -10.56 -15.65 -7.39
N LEU A 162 -9.68 -14.76 -6.93
CA LEU A 162 -9.72 -13.34 -7.31
C LEU A 162 -9.66 -13.17 -8.85
N LYS A 163 -10.62 -12.44 -9.40
CA LYS A 163 -10.65 -12.08 -10.83
C LYS A 163 -9.79 -10.83 -11.05
N TYR A 164 -8.77 -10.92 -11.89
CA TYR A 164 -7.86 -9.82 -12.21
C TYR A 164 -8.43 -8.89 -13.28
N ASN A 165 -9.57 -8.29 -13.00
CA ASN A 165 -10.35 -7.50 -13.94
C ASN A 165 -10.41 -6.01 -13.59
N GLY A 166 -9.67 -5.55 -12.57
CA GLY A 166 -9.77 -4.15 -12.13
C GLY A 166 -11.04 -3.81 -11.34
N ALA A 167 -11.92 -4.80 -11.04
CA ALA A 167 -13.22 -4.51 -10.43
C ALA A 167 -13.09 -4.20 -8.94
N PHE A 168 -14.03 -3.39 -8.44
CA PHE A 168 -14.15 -3.11 -7.01
C PHE A 168 -14.82 -4.27 -6.27
N HIS A 169 -14.24 -4.62 -5.13
CA HIS A 169 -14.74 -5.63 -4.20
C HIS A 169 -15.02 -4.96 -2.85
N SER A 170 -16.25 -5.05 -2.36
CA SER A 170 -16.63 -4.50 -1.06
C SER A 170 -16.13 -5.37 0.09
N ILE A 171 -15.76 -4.71 1.19
CA ILE A 171 -15.41 -5.33 2.48
C ILE A 171 -16.41 -4.81 3.52
N LYS A 172 -16.94 -5.72 4.34
CA LYS A 172 -17.80 -5.39 5.47
C LYS A 172 -17.18 -5.94 6.75
N VAL A 173 -16.96 -5.06 7.72
CA VAL A 173 -16.47 -5.43 9.06
C VAL A 173 -17.56 -5.10 10.07
N GLU A 174 -17.94 -6.07 10.89
CA GLU A 174 -18.98 -5.92 11.90
C GLU A 174 -18.48 -6.43 13.26
N LEU A 175 -18.79 -5.69 14.32
CA LEU A 175 -18.61 -6.19 15.69
C LEU A 175 -19.77 -7.12 16.04
N VAL A 176 -19.44 -8.29 16.58
CA VAL A 176 -20.43 -9.24 17.11
C VAL A 176 -21.25 -8.62 18.23
N ASN A 177 -20.62 -7.79 19.08
CA ASN A 177 -21.32 -7.00 20.10
C ASN A 177 -20.86 -5.53 20.04
N ARG A 178 -21.81 -4.60 19.93
CA ARG A 178 -21.55 -3.18 19.63
C ARG A 178 -21.33 -2.28 20.83
N ASN A 179 -21.44 -2.74 22.08
CA ASN A 179 -21.13 -2.07 23.38
C ASN A 179 -20.60 -0.60 23.39
N GLY A 180 -21.25 0.34 22.70
CA GLY A 180 -20.75 1.72 22.51
C GLY A 180 -19.54 1.88 21.56
N LEU A 181 -19.07 0.82 20.90
CA LEU A 181 -17.90 0.85 20.02
C LEU A 181 -18.29 1.13 18.56
N THR A 182 -17.47 1.94 17.89
CA THR A 182 -17.57 2.20 16.45
C THR A 182 -16.44 1.54 15.70
N VAL A 183 -16.73 0.96 14.53
CA VAL A 183 -15.71 0.38 13.65
C VAL A 183 -15.34 1.37 12.57
N GLN A 184 -14.04 1.59 12.40
CA GLN A 184 -13.47 2.26 11.25
C GLN A 184 -12.63 1.26 10.48
N ALA A 185 -13.05 0.94 9.25
CA ALA A 185 -12.42 -0.08 8.42
C ALA A 185 -12.57 0.24 6.94
N ARG A 186 -11.65 -0.29 6.13
CA ARG A 186 -11.66 -0.19 4.67
C ARG A 186 -12.97 -0.73 4.09
N LYS A 187 -13.64 0.07 3.25
CA LYS A 187 -14.92 -0.26 2.61
C LYS A 187 -14.80 -1.30 1.47
N GLY A 188 -13.60 -1.48 0.93
CA GLY A 188 -13.34 -2.37 -0.20
C GLY A 188 -12.01 -2.10 -0.87
N TYR A 189 -11.70 -2.84 -1.93
CA TYR A 189 -10.46 -2.76 -2.70
C TYR A 189 -10.74 -2.97 -4.18
N PHE A 190 -9.83 -2.51 -5.05
CA PHE A 190 -9.88 -2.84 -6.47
C PHE A 190 -8.96 -4.04 -6.75
N ALA A 191 -9.41 -4.99 -7.55
CA ALA A 191 -8.56 -6.08 -8.02
C ALA A 191 -7.49 -5.54 -8.99
N PRO A 192 -6.29 -6.14 -9.06
CA PRO A 192 -5.27 -5.73 -10.03
C PRO A 192 -5.76 -5.86 -11.48
N ALA A 193 -5.39 -4.91 -12.35
CA ALA A 193 -5.74 -4.88 -13.76
C ALA A 193 -4.71 -5.64 -14.61
N GLY A 194 -4.70 -6.98 -14.50
CA GLY A 194 -3.90 -7.85 -15.37
C GLY A 194 -2.51 -8.24 -14.84
N LEU A 195 -1.74 -8.94 -15.67
CA LEU A 195 -0.50 -9.62 -15.28
C LEU A 195 0.70 -8.69 -15.07
N LEU A 196 0.80 -7.61 -15.86
CA LEU A 196 1.90 -6.64 -15.76
C LEU A 196 1.83 -5.86 -14.44
N ASP A 197 0.63 -5.43 -14.06
CA ASP A 197 0.40 -4.74 -12.79
C ASP A 197 0.73 -5.62 -11.60
N ARG A 198 0.40 -6.92 -11.66
CA ARG A 198 0.78 -7.88 -10.61
C ARG A 198 2.28 -8.02 -10.43
N LYS A 199 3.04 -8.13 -11.51
CA LYS A 199 4.49 -8.26 -11.43
C LYS A 199 5.11 -7.01 -10.82
N LYS A 200 4.66 -5.84 -11.26
CA LYS A 200 5.12 -4.56 -10.73
C LYS A 200 4.75 -4.39 -9.25
N GLN A 201 3.51 -4.71 -8.87
CA GLN A 201 3.07 -4.66 -7.48
C GLN A 201 3.89 -5.61 -6.59
N ALA A 202 4.14 -6.83 -7.06
CA ALA A 202 4.99 -7.79 -6.36
C ALA A 202 6.43 -7.27 -6.17
N GLU A 203 7.03 -6.68 -7.20
CA GLU A 203 8.36 -6.05 -7.11
C GLU A 203 8.38 -4.90 -6.09
N GLU A 204 7.35 -4.04 -6.10
CA GLU A 204 7.23 -2.93 -5.15
C GLU A 204 7.05 -3.41 -3.70
N GLU A 205 6.28 -4.48 -3.48
CA GLU A 205 6.08 -5.10 -2.17
C GLU A 205 7.37 -5.68 -1.61
N ILE A 206 8.08 -6.46 -2.44
CA ILE A 206 9.38 -7.03 -2.08
C ILE A 206 10.36 -5.90 -1.76
N GLN A 207 10.42 -4.85 -2.59
CA GLN A 207 11.32 -3.72 -2.36
C GLN A 207 11.01 -3.00 -1.04
N GLN A 208 9.74 -2.74 -0.75
CA GLN A 208 9.35 -2.11 0.50
C GLN A 208 9.73 -2.95 1.72
N ALA A 209 9.43 -4.25 1.68
CA ALA A 209 9.80 -5.17 2.75
C ALA A 209 11.32 -5.28 2.92
N ALA A 210 12.07 -5.25 1.81
CA ALA A 210 13.52 -5.40 1.81
C ALA A 210 14.26 -4.19 2.40
N PHE A 211 13.70 -2.97 2.26
CA PHE A 211 14.27 -1.76 2.85
C PHE A 211 13.55 -1.28 4.13
N SER A 212 12.48 -1.96 4.56
CA SER A 212 11.84 -1.75 5.85
C SER A 212 12.67 -2.34 6.99
N ARG A 213 12.60 -1.71 8.16
CA ARG A 213 13.19 -2.22 9.42
C ARG A 213 12.27 -3.18 10.16
N GLU A 214 11.01 -3.26 9.77
CA GLU A 214 9.99 -4.06 10.48
C GLU A 214 10.09 -5.53 10.12
N GLU A 215 9.79 -6.40 11.09
CA GLU A 215 9.58 -7.81 10.80
C GLU A 215 8.15 -8.01 10.26
N ILE A 216 8.03 -8.74 9.17
CA ILE A 216 6.74 -9.09 8.56
C ILE A 216 6.58 -10.59 8.71
N ASN A 217 5.45 -11.03 9.27
CA ASN A 217 5.22 -12.41 9.70
C ASN A 217 3.90 -12.98 9.14
N GLU A 218 3.55 -12.69 7.87
CA GLU A 218 2.39 -13.33 7.22
C GLU A 218 2.69 -14.78 6.82
N LEU A 219 3.97 -15.10 6.63
CA LEU A 219 4.51 -16.47 6.59
C LEU A 219 5.54 -16.64 7.70
N THR A 220 5.68 -17.86 8.23
CA THR A 220 6.70 -18.15 9.24
C THR A 220 8.04 -18.38 8.54
N LEU A 221 8.98 -17.44 8.72
CA LEU A 221 10.32 -17.48 8.13
C LEU A 221 11.40 -17.56 9.21
N GLY A 222 12.16 -18.65 9.22
CA GLY A 222 13.38 -18.79 9.98
C GLY A 222 14.60 -18.39 9.16
N VAL A 223 15.50 -17.58 9.73
CA VAL A 223 16.78 -17.23 9.10
C VAL A 223 17.92 -17.58 10.03
N GLN A 224 18.86 -18.36 9.50
CA GLN A 224 20.13 -18.67 10.14
C GLN A 224 21.27 -18.23 9.23
N THR A 225 22.39 -17.84 9.83
CA THR A 225 23.59 -17.42 9.12
C THR A 225 24.76 -18.26 9.59
N GLN A 226 25.58 -18.68 8.64
CA GLN A 226 26.84 -19.38 8.89
C GLN A 226 27.93 -18.63 8.12
N PHE A 227 29.11 -18.46 8.69
CA PHE A 227 30.21 -17.82 7.98
C PHE A 227 31.47 -18.68 7.99
N PHE A 228 32.33 -18.45 7.00
CA PHE A 228 33.65 -19.07 6.90
C PHE A 228 34.64 -18.04 6.36
N LYS A 229 35.78 -17.83 7.04
CA LYS A 229 36.86 -16.97 6.55
C LYS A 229 37.60 -17.68 5.41
N THR A 230 37.71 -17.03 4.27
CA THR A 230 38.48 -17.52 3.12
C THR A 230 39.89 -16.94 3.08
N SER A 231 40.12 -15.79 3.71
CA SER A 231 41.43 -15.17 3.93
C SER A 231 41.39 -14.34 5.23
N ALA A 232 42.45 -13.56 5.50
CA ALA A 232 42.45 -12.60 6.61
C ALA A 232 41.43 -11.46 6.44
N GLU A 233 41.11 -11.10 5.18
CA GLU A 233 40.18 -10.00 4.86
C GLU A 233 38.86 -10.48 4.26
N ASP A 234 38.82 -11.69 3.68
CA ASP A 234 37.67 -12.22 2.95
C ASP A 234 36.97 -13.33 3.72
N ALA A 235 35.66 -13.36 3.60
CA ALA A 235 34.80 -14.38 4.15
C ALA A 235 33.61 -14.69 3.25
N ARG A 236 32.92 -15.78 3.57
CA ARG A 236 31.66 -16.15 2.94
C ARG A 236 30.58 -16.32 4.00
N ILE A 237 29.47 -15.62 3.85
CA ILE A 237 28.26 -15.86 4.61
C ILE A 237 27.36 -16.79 3.81
N THR A 238 26.83 -17.82 4.45
CA THR A 238 25.74 -18.66 3.91
C THR A 238 24.50 -18.35 4.72
N VAL A 239 23.54 -17.70 4.08
CA VAL A 239 22.21 -17.43 4.64
C VAL A 239 21.34 -18.66 4.37
N VAL A 240 20.81 -19.26 5.42
CA VAL A 240 19.86 -20.37 5.35
C VAL A 240 18.50 -19.82 5.74
N ALA A 241 17.62 -19.67 4.76
CA ALA A 241 16.25 -19.25 4.97
C ALA A 241 15.33 -20.47 4.89
N HIS A 242 14.55 -20.69 5.94
CA HIS A 242 13.59 -21.77 6.07
C HIS A 242 12.20 -21.19 6.18
N LEU A 243 11.38 -21.42 5.16
CA LEU A 243 10.00 -20.99 5.10
C LEU A 243 9.08 -22.15 5.48
N ASP A 244 8.26 -21.97 6.51
CA ASP A 244 7.16 -22.87 6.79
C ASP A 244 6.11 -22.78 5.67
N ALA A 245 5.70 -23.91 5.13
CA ALA A 245 4.77 -23.96 4.00
C ALA A 245 3.34 -24.35 4.40
N SER A 246 3.03 -24.44 5.70
CA SER A 246 1.71 -24.86 6.19
C SER A 246 0.60 -23.87 5.79
N THR A 247 0.90 -22.57 5.75
CA THR A 247 -0.03 -21.50 5.35
C THR A 247 0.20 -20.97 3.95
N LEU A 248 1.16 -21.54 3.21
CA LEU A 248 1.48 -21.08 1.85
C LEU A 248 0.34 -21.41 0.87
N ALA A 249 -0.04 -20.42 0.07
CA ALA A 249 -1.05 -20.57 -0.96
C ALA A 249 -0.52 -21.26 -2.23
N PHE A 250 -1.35 -22.14 -2.79
CA PHE A 250 -1.13 -22.84 -4.06
C PHE A 250 -2.36 -22.67 -4.95
N ARG A 251 -2.15 -22.67 -6.26
CA ARG A 251 -3.21 -22.73 -7.27
C ARG A 251 -3.27 -24.13 -7.85
N ASP A 252 -4.46 -24.69 -7.93
CA ASP A 252 -4.73 -25.94 -8.63
C ASP A 252 -4.75 -25.76 -10.15
N GLU A 253 -3.98 -26.59 -10.85
CA GLU A 253 -3.93 -26.62 -12.30
C GLU A 253 -3.75 -28.07 -12.78
N SER A 254 -4.80 -28.64 -13.35
CA SER A 254 -4.78 -30.00 -13.94
C SER A 254 -4.25 -31.10 -13.00
N GLY A 255 -4.64 -31.07 -11.73
CA GLY A 255 -4.22 -32.06 -10.72
C GLY A 255 -2.83 -31.81 -10.13
N LEU A 256 -2.24 -30.63 -10.39
CA LEU A 256 -1.01 -30.15 -9.77
C LEU A 256 -1.28 -28.89 -8.96
N HIS A 257 -0.54 -28.76 -7.87
CA HIS A 257 -0.50 -27.59 -6.99
C HIS A 257 0.70 -26.74 -7.36
N ILE A 258 0.45 -25.53 -7.85
CA ILE A 258 1.48 -24.63 -8.39
C ILE A 258 1.60 -23.39 -7.53
N THR A 259 2.84 -22.99 -7.23
CA THR A 259 3.16 -21.71 -6.60
C THR A 259 4.60 -21.33 -6.91
N SER A 260 4.94 -20.05 -6.80
CA SER A 260 6.31 -19.55 -6.86
C SER A 260 6.62 -18.72 -5.61
N ILE A 261 7.84 -18.85 -5.09
CA ILE A 261 8.31 -18.06 -3.94
C ILE A 261 9.57 -17.29 -4.32
N SER A 262 9.53 -15.97 -4.17
CA SER A 262 10.71 -15.11 -4.32
C SER A 262 11.38 -14.90 -2.97
N PHE A 263 12.64 -15.32 -2.84
CA PHE A 263 13.52 -15.01 -1.72
C PHE A 263 14.48 -13.89 -2.10
N VAL A 264 14.37 -12.73 -1.46
CA VAL A 264 15.32 -11.62 -1.60
C VAL A 264 16.17 -11.51 -0.35
N THR A 265 17.48 -11.61 -0.50
CA THR A 265 18.46 -11.48 0.59
C THR A 265 19.30 -10.24 0.35
N LEU A 266 19.25 -9.27 1.26
CA LEU A 266 20.09 -8.08 1.25
C LEU A 266 21.07 -8.11 2.42
N LEU A 267 22.29 -7.63 2.19
CA LEU A 267 23.32 -7.50 3.20
C LEU A 267 23.66 -6.03 3.37
N PHE A 268 23.55 -5.54 4.61
CA PHE A 268 23.91 -4.18 4.99
C PHE A 268 25.14 -4.19 5.89
N ASP A 269 25.98 -3.16 5.77
CA ASP A 269 27.05 -2.90 6.76
C ASP A 269 26.47 -2.31 8.05
N ARG A 270 27.35 -2.05 9.03
CA ARG A 270 26.98 -1.44 10.32
C ARG A 270 26.32 -0.06 10.19
N ASP A 271 26.63 0.67 9.12
CA ASP A 271 26.16 2.04 8.87
C ASP A 271 24.81 2.01 8.10
N GLY A 272 24.32 0.81 7.75
CA GLY A 272 23.07 0.60 7.05
C GLY A 272 23.18 0.73 5.53
N ASN A 273 24.39 0.78 4.98
CA ASN A 273 24.58 0.82 3.53
C ASN A 273 24.40 -0.58 2.94
N LEU A 274 23.71 -0.66 1.81
CA LEU A 274 23.55 -1.91 1.08
C LEU A 274 24.89 -2.31 0.44
N ILE A 275 25.42 -3.46 0.85
CA ILE A 275 26.65 -4.05 0.31
C ILE A 275 26.35 -4.92 -0.90
N THR A 276 25.36 -5.80 -0.79
CA THR A 276 24.96 -6.70 -1.88
C THR A 276 23.54 -7.21 -1.68
N GLY A 277 22.92 -7.64 -2.78
CA GLY A 277 21.62 -8.31 -2.78
C GLY A 277 21.63 -9.54 -3.68
N ASN A 278 20.76 -10.50 -3.37
CA ASN A 278 20.47 -11.63 -4.23
C ASN A 278 18.97 -11.92 -4.22
N GLN A 279 18.43 -12.30 -5.37
CA GLN A 279 17.09 -12.86 -5.48
C GLN A 279 17.18 -14.30 -5.96
N LYS A 280 16.39 -15.17 -5.33
CA LYS A 280 16.21 -16.55 -5.74
C LYS A 280 14.72 -16.89 -5.77
N ASP A 281 14.23 -17.24 -6.94
CA ASP A 281 12.87 -17.71 -7.12
C ASP A 281 12.83 -19.24 -7.03
N VAL A 282 11.81 -19.78 -6.36
CA VAL A 282 11.56 -21.21 -6.20
C VAL A 282 10.18 -21.53 -6.77
N ASP A 283 10.16 -22.17 -7.93
CA ASP A 283 8.93 -22.61 -8.59
C ASP A 283 8.59 -24.04 -8.17
N LEU A 284 7.36 -24.24 -7.69
CA LEU A 284 6.84 -25.53 -7.26
C LEU A 284 5.68 -25.96 -8.14
N ARG A 285 5.72 -27.22 -8.56
CA ARG A 285 4.64 -27.92 -9.28
C ARG A 285 4.51 -29.31 -8.66
N LEU A 286 3.56 -29.47 -7.74
CA LEU A 286 3.50 -30.61 -6.83
C LEU A 286 2.22 -31.42 -7.04
N GLY A 287 2.31 -32.76 -7.02
CA GLY A 287 1.13 -33.61 -6.78
C GLY A 287 0.80 -33.70 -5.28
N ASP A 288 -0.35 -34.28 -4.92
CA ASP A 288 -0.84 -34.32 -3.53
C ASP A 288 0.19 -34.88 -2.51
N PRO A 289 0.91 -35.99 -2.76
CA PRO A 289 1.87 -36.51 -1.79
C PRO A 289 3.05 -35.56 -1.56
N ALA A 290 3.50 -34.88 -2.63
CA ALA A 290 4.60 -33.93 -2.56
C ALA A 290 4.18 -32.63 -1.86
N LEU A 291 2.94 -32.17 -2.07
CA LEU A 291 2.37 -31.04 -1.34
C LEU A 291 2.31 -31.35 0.15
N ALA A 292 1.82 -32.53 0.54
CA ALA A 292 1.76 -32.94 1.94
C ALA A 292 3.15 -32.94 2.59
N HIS A 293 4.16 -33.45 1.88
CA HIS A 293 5.54 -33.40 2.36
C HIS A 293 6.06 -31.96 2.52
N VAL A 294 5.88 -31.09 1.53
CA VAL A 294 6.33 -29.69 1.59
C VAL A 294 5.64 -28.92 2.72
N ARG A 295 4.34 -29.14 2.94
CA ARG A 295 3.61 -28.52 4.06
C ARG A 295 4.16 -28.94 5.43
N GLN A 296 4.74 -30.13 5.54
CA GLN A 296 5.32 -30.64 6.78
C GLN A 296 6.79 -30.24 6.95
N SER A 297 7.60 -30.29 5.89
CA SER A 297 9.04 -30.08 5.94
C SER A 297 9.49 -28.64 5.64
N GLY A 298 8.60 -27.81 5.10
CA GLY A 298 8.90 -26.44 4.70
C GLY A 298 9.83 -26.37 3.49
N ILE A 299 10.29 -25.16 3.18
CA ILE A 299 11.13 -24.86 2.03
C ILE A 299 12.41 -24.20 2.54
N THR A 300 13.55 -24.81 2.25
CA THR A 300 14.86 -24.27 2.67
C THR A 300 15.67 -23.82 1.46
N VAL A 301 16.12 -22.57 1.49
CA VAL A 301 17.07 -22.03 0.51
C VAL A 301 18.37 -21.62 1.19
N LYS A 302 19.49 -21.88 0.50
CA LYS A 302 20.83 -21.46 0.93
C LYS A 302 21.35 -20.41 -0.05
N ILE A 303 21.62 -19.21 0.43
CA ILE A 303 22.16 -18.10 -0.36
C ILE A 303 23.59 -17.81 0.11
N PRO A 304 24.59 -18.08 -0.73
CA PRO A 304 25.97 -17.72 -0.42
C PRO A 304 26.27 -16.27 -0.82
N LEU A 305 26.91 -15.52 0.08
CA LEU A 305 27.36 -14.15 -0.13
C LEU A 305 28.86 -14.07 0.14
N LYS A 306 29.62 -13.53 -0.82
CA LYS A 306 31.04 -13.20 -0.63
C LYS A 306 31.15 -11.83 0.01
N VAL A 307 31.91 -11.72 1.09
CA VAL A 307 31.99 -10.51 1.91
C VAL A 307 33.40 -10.34 2.46
N LYS A 308 33.67 -9.18 3.04
CA LYS A 308 34.86 -9.00 3.88
C LYS A 308 34.57 -9.43 5.32
N VAL A 309 35.62 -9.57 6.11
CA VAL A 309 35.52 -9.67 7.56
C VAL A 309 34.92 -8.37 8.11
N GLY A 310 33.97 -8.46 9.04
CA GLY A 310 33.23 -7.32 9.57
C GLY A 310 31.85 -7.66 10.15
N ALA A 311 31.14 -6.63 10.59
CA ALA A 311 29.79 -6.71 11.12
C ALA A 311 28.75 -6.27 10.09
N TYR A 312 27.68 -7.07 9.95
CA TYR A 312 26.66 -6.92 8.94
C TYR A 312 25.26 -7.18 9.52
N THR A 313 24.24 -6.70 8.80
CA THR A 313 22.85 -7.14 8.99
C THR A 313 22.37 -7.81 7.70
N VAL A 314 21.90 -9.05 7.82
CA VAL A 314 21.24 -9.77 6.74
C VAL A 314 19.73 -9.53 6.84
N ARG A 315 19.12 -9.04 5.77
CA ARG A 315 17.68 -8.94 5.60
C ARG A 315 17.22 -10.00 4.61
N VAL A 316 16.25 -10.83 4.99
CA VAL A 316 15.63 -11.81 4.09
C VAL A 316 14.16 -11.49 3.95
N VAL A 317 13.67 -11.43 2.72
CA VAL A 317 12.27 -11.30 2.36
C VAL A 317 11.86 -12.56 1.59
N ALA A 318 10.72 -13.16 1.93
CA ALA A 318 10.10 -14.24 1.20
C ALA A 318 8.68 -13.83 0.79
N ARG A 319 8.31 -13.98 -0.48
CA ARG A 319 6.96 -13.64 -0.98
C ARG A 319 6.41 -14.76 -1.86
N GLY A 320 5.20 -15.24 -1.55
CA GLY A 320 4.48 -16.22 -2.37
C GLY A 320 3.68 -15.59 -3.51
N SER A 321 3.58 -16.27 -4.66
CA SER A 321 2.91 -15.74 -5.87
C SER A 321 1.39 -15.76 -5.81
N GLU A 322 0.79 -16.82 -5.26
CA GLU A 322 -0.67 -17.03 -5.32
C GLU A 322 -1.42 -16.33 -4.19
N GLY A 323 -0.83 -16.25 -2.99
CA GLY A 323 -1.44 -15.62 -1.83
C GLY A 323 -0.98 -14.18 -1.58
N GLY A 324 0.09 -13.74 -2.25
CA GLY A 324 0.75 -12.46 -2.00
C GLY A 324 1.38 -12.33 -0.60
N GLN A 325 1.34 -13.41 0.20
CA GLN A 325 1.81 -13.45 1.58
C GLN A 325 3.31 -13.19 1.61
N LEU A 326 3.73 -12.37 2.57
CA LEU A 326 5.10 -11.91 2.70
C LEU A 326 5.65 -12.19 4.10
N ALA A 327 6.92 -12.57 4.16
CA ALA A 327 7.69 -12.60 5.39
C ALA A 327 8.98 -11.81 5.22
N ALA A 328 9.41 -11.12 6.27
CA ALA A 328 10.64 -10.36 6.22
C ALA A 328 11.31 -10.33 7.60
N LEU A 329 12.58 -10.76 7.65
CA LEU A 329 13.33 -10.93 8.89
C LEU A 329 14.74 -10.36 8.76
N SER A 330 15.25 -9.75 9.83
CA SER A 330 16.62 -9.23 9.90
C SER A 330 17.44 -10.03 10.93
N LYS A 331 18.69 -10.36 10.61
CA LYS A 331 19.63 -11.03 11.52
C LYS A 331 21.00 -10.36 11.48
N PRO A 332 21.59 -10.01 12.63
CA PRO A 332 22.97 -9.56 12.68
C PRO A 332 23.91 -10.72 12.35
N VAL A 333 25.04 -10.42 11.73
CA VAL A 333 26.14 -11.35 11.47
C VAL A 333 27.45 -10.63 11.76
N GLU A 334 28.24 -11.17 12.66
CA GLU A 334 29.56 -10.64 12.96
C GLU A 334 30.62 -11.67 12.58
N ILE A 335 31.52 -11.26 11.69
CA ILE A 335 32.69 -12.04 11.32
C ILE A 335 33.86 -11.36 12.05
N PRO A 336 34.44 -12.00 13.08
CA PRO A 336 35.49 -11.38 13.89
C PRO A 336 36.73 -11.15 13.03
N PHE A 337 37.50 -10.10 13.33
CA PHE A 337 38.84 -9.91 12.77
C PHE A 337 39.76 -11.08 13.11
#